data_AF-A0A964WSU3-F1
#
_entry.id   AF-A0A964WSU3-F1
#
_cell.length_a   1.000
_cell.length_b   1.000
_cell.length_c   1.000
_cell.angle_alpha   90.00
_cell.angle_beta   90.00
_cell.angle_gamma   90.00
#
_symmetry.space_group_name_H-M   'P 1'
#
loop_
_entity.id
_entity.type
_entity.pdbx_description
1 polymer ?
#
loop_
_entity_poly.entity_id
_entity_poly.type
_entity_poly.pdbx_seq_one_letter_code
_entity_poly.pdbx_strand_id
1 'polypeptide(L)' 'MSGERQRRYRRRQARGLRVLPIEVDEAAVADLLTELGLLPPAKADDLASIRVGLEQLIDNLVAVSVEEIE' A
#
# COMPACT_ATOMS: atom_id res chain seq x y z
N MET A 1 -17.72 4.51 -14.09
CA MET A 1 -16.65 3.76 -13.39
C MET A 1 -15.54 3.44 -14.38
N SER A 2 -14.37 4.08 -14.28
CA SER A 2 -13.38 4.12 -15.38
C SER A 2 -12.59 2.81 -15.54
N GLY A 3 -12.26 2.46 -16.79
CA GLY A 3 -11.58 1.20 -17.16
C GLY A 3 -10.19 1.01 -16.53
N GLU A 4 -9.59 2.06 -15.98
CA GLU A 4 -8.31 1.98 -15.27
C GLU A 4 -8.43 1.24 -13.93
N ARG A 5 -9.53 1.45 -13.19
CA ARG A 5 -9.82 0.70 -11.95
C ARG A 5 -10.00 -0.80 -12.22
N GLN A 6 -10.70 -1.15 -13.30
CA GLN A 6 -10.87 -2.55 -13.72
C GLN A 6 -9.56 -3.19 -14.21
N ARG A 7 -8.69 -2.43 -14.89
CA ARG A 7 -7.34 -2.92 -15.25
C ARG A 7 -6.51 -3.21 -14.02
N ARG A 8 -6.48 -2.32 -13.02
CA ARG A 8 -5.78 -2.55 -11.75
C ARG A 8 -6.34 -3.75 -11.00
N TYR A 9 -7.67 -3.89 -10.94
CA TYR A 9 -8.33 -5.04 -10.32
C TYR A 9 -7.94 -6.36 -10.98
N ARG A 10 -7.99 -6.44 -12.32
CA ARG A 10 -7.58 -7.63 -13.08
C ARG A 10 -6.09 -7.97 -12.90
N ARG A 11 -5.22 -6.95 -12.87
CA ARG A 11 -3.78 -7.15 -12.63
C ARG A 11 -3.48 -7.68 -11.23
N ARG A 12 -4.26 -7.27 -10.22
CA ARG A 12 -4.16 -7.77 -8.84
C ARG A 12 -4.59 -9.23 -8.74
N GLN A 13 -5.74 -9.57 -9.33
CA GLN A 13 -6.25 -10.95 -9.41
C GLN A 13 -5.25 -11.90 -10.09
N ALA A 14 -4.64 -11.47 -11.21
CA ALA A 14 -3.62 -12.26 -11.91
C ALA A 14 -2.35 -12.53 -11.08
N ARG A 15 -2.10 -11.73 -10.03
CA ARG A 15 -0.98 -11.90 -9.09
C ARG A 15 -1.37 -12.65 -7.81
N GLY A 16 -2.58 -13.22 -7.74
CA GLY A 16 -3.10 -13.87 -6.54
C GLY A 16 -3.46 -12.90 -5.40
N LEU A 17 -3.48 -11.59 -5.65
CA LEU A 17 -3.75 -10.58 -4.62
C LEU A 17 -5.26 -10.41 -4.42
N ARG A 18 -5.70 -10.44 -3.16
CA ARG A 18 -7.08 -10.12 -2.77
C ARG A 18 -7.19 -8.64 -2.40
N VAL A 19 -8.24 -7.98 -2.90
CA VAL A 19 -8.57 -6.59 -2.49
C VAL A 19 -9.49 -6.65 -1.28
N LEU A 20 -9.08 -6.03 -0.17
CA LEU A 20 -9.88 -5.88 1.04
C LEU A 20 -10.35 -4.42 1.14
N PRO A 21 -11.67 -4.14 1.21
CA PRO A 21 -12.16 -2.82 1.53
C PRO A 21 -12.04 -2.61 3.05
N ILE A 22 -11.10 -1.78 3.46
CA ILE A 22 -10.89 -1.39 4.87
C ILE A 22 -11.05 0.12 5.00
N GLU A 23 -11.50 0.56 6.17
CA GLU A 23 -11.54 1.97 6.55
C GLU A 23 -10.26 2.28 7.33
N VAL A 24 -9.62 3.42 7.02
CA VAL A 24 -8.39 3.86 7.66
C VAL A 24 -8.46 5.35 7.92
N ASP A 25 -7.77 5.81 8.97
CA ASP A 25 -7.44 7.22 9.14
C ASP A 25 -6.28 7.56 8.19
N GLU A 26 -6.60 8.29 7.12
CA GLU A 26 -5.64 8.62 6.08
C GLU A 26 -4.48 9.48 6.60
N ALA A 27 -4.74 10.39 7.54
CA ALA A 27 -3.71 11.25 8.11
C ALA A 27 -2.74 10.42 8.95
N ALA A 28 -3.27 9.55 9.82
CA ALA A 28 -2.44 8.66 10.62
C ALA A 28 -1.59 7.70 9.76
N VAL A 29 -2.12 7.23 8.62
CA VAL A 29 -1.37 6.41 7.67
C VAL A 29 -0.27 7.22 7.00
N ALA A 30 -0.54 8.44 6.55
CA ALA A 30 0.46 9.30 5.92
C ALA A 30 1.60 9.66 6.90
N ASP A 31 1.25 9.96 8.15
CA ASP A 31 2.22 10.24 9.22
C ASP A 31 3.12 9.03 9.47
N LEU A 32 2.53 7.85 9.68
CA LEU A 32 3.29 6.60 9.86
C LEU A 32 4.23 6.32 8.69
N LEU A 33 3.75 6.44 7.45
CA LEU A 33 4.58 6.21 6.27
C LEU A 33 5.72 7.23 6.16
N THR A 34 5.49 8.45 6.61
CA THR A 34 6.52 9.51 6.64
C THR A 34 7.58 9.21 7.69
N GLU A 35 7.17 8.79 8.90
CA GLU A 35 8.07 8.38 9.98
C GLU A 35 8.95 7.18 9.59
N LEU A 36 8.37 6.23 8.85
CA LEU A 36 9.08 5.07 8.32
C LEU A 36 9.96 5.39 7.09
N GLY A 37 9.94 6.64 6.59
CA GLY A 37 10.68 7.06 5.40
C GLY A 37 10.15 6.48 4.08
N LEU A 38 8.94 5.92 4.08
CA LEU A 38 8.27 5.33 2.92
C LEU A 38 7.43 6.35 2.14
N LEU A 39 7.17 7.53 2.72
CA LEU A 39 6.46 8.65 2.10
C LEU A 39 7.22 9.95 2.35
N PRO A 40 7.56 10.75 1.32
CA PRO A 40 8.09 12.09 1.53
C PRO A 40 7.03 13.00 2.16
N PRO A 41 7.37 13.84 3.16
CA PRO A 41 6.39 14.73 3.82
C PRO A 41 5.63 15.64 2.84
N ALA A 42 6.31 16.10 1.79
CA ALA A 42 5.72 16.94 0.74
C ALA A 42 4.64 16.24 -0.10
N LYS A 43 4.44 14.94 0.09
CA LYS A 43 3.45 14.10 -0.60
C LYS A 43 2.43 13.47 0.35
N ALA A 44 2.34 13.97 1.59
CA ALA A 44 1.40 13.46 2.59
C ALA A 44 -0.06 13.48 2.11
N ASP A 45 -0.41 14.42 1.22
CA ASP A 45 -1.78 14.58 0.72
C ASP A 45 -2.01 13.88 -0.63
N ASP A 46 -0.98 13.23 -1.21
CA ASP A 46 -1.09 12.53 -2.48
C ASP A 46 -1.46 11.06 -2.26
N LEU A 47 -2.75 10.77 -2.40
CA LEU A 47 -3.34 9.42 -2.34
C LEU A 47 -2.59 8.37 -3.17
N ALA A 48 -2.02 8.74 -4.32
CA ALA A 48 -1.25 7.79 -5.13
C ALA A 48 0.07 7.43 -4.45
N SER A 49 0.74 8.41 -3.85
CA SER A 49 1.99 8.22 -3.11
C SER A 49 1.75 7.49 -1.78
N ILE A 50 0.70 7.83 -1.02
CA ILE A 50 0.29 7.07 0.18
C ILE A 50 0.09 5.60 -0.15
N ARG A 51 -0.64 5.31 -1.24
CA ARG A 51 -0.87 3.93 -1.67
C ARG A 51 0.42 3.19 -1.99
N VAL A 52 1.38 3.83 -2.67
CA VAL A 52 2.67 3.20 -3.00
C VAL A 52 3.46 2.92 -1.72
N GLY A 53 3.53 3.87 -0.79
CA GLY A 53 4.19 3.67 0.51
C GLY A 53 3.55 2.54 1.31
N LEU A 54 2.22 2.45 1.32
CA LEU A 54 1.50 1.36 1.98
C LEU A 54 1.73 0.00 1.31
N GLU A 55 1.74 -0.06 -0.03
CA GLU A 55 2.09 -1.28 -0.77
C GLU A 55 3.51 -1.75 -0.39
N GLN A 56 4.47 -0.82 -0.26
CA GLN A 56 5.84 -1.13 0.15
C GLN A 56 5.96 -1.57 1.61
N LEU A 57 5.21 -0.95 2.53
CA LEU A 57 5.14 -1.38 3.93
C LEU A 57 4.63 -2.82 4.05
N ILE A 58 3.56 -3.16 3.34
CA ILE A 58 2.99 -4.51 3.33
C ILE A 58 4.01 -5.52 2.79
N ASP A 59 4.68 -5.20 1.69
CA ASP A 59 5.71 -6.08 1.10
C ASP A 59 6.86 -6.31 2.10
N ASN A 60 7.32 -5.27 2.81
CA ASN A 60 8.35 -5.40 3.85
C ASN A 60 7.90 -6.30 5.01
N LEU A 61 6.66 -6.14 5.50
CA LEU A 61 6.13 -6.96 6.59
C LEU A 61 6.01 -8.44 6.19
N VAL A 62 5.56 -8.70 4.96
CA VAL A 62 5.48 -10.08 4.44
C VAL A 62 6.87 -10.67 4.24
N ALA A 63 7.84 -9.91 3.75
CA ALA A 63 9.21 -10.38 3.57
C ALA A 63 9.87 -10.78 4.91
N VAL A 64 9.72 -9.95 5.95
CA VAL A 64 10.23 -10.25 7.31
C VAL A 64 9.63 -11.54 7.86
N SER A 65 8.34 -11.80 7.60
CA SER A 65 7.68 -13.02 8.07
C SER A 65 8.12 -14.32 7.40
N VAL A 66 8.87 -14.25 6.29
CA VAL A 66 9.42 -15.43 5.61
C VAL A 66 10.81 -15.79 6.15
N GLU A 67 11.61 -14.81 6.55
CA GLU A 67 12.97 -15.03 7.08
C GLU A 67 12.98 -15.62 8.50
N GLU A 68 11.90 -15.48 9.28
CA GLU A 68 11.80 -16.06 10.63
C GLU A 68 11.32 -17.53 10.64
N ILE A 69 11.03 -18.11 9.46
CA ILE A 69 10.50 -19.49 9.31
C ILE A 69 11.53 -20.45 8.66
N GLU A 70 12.68 -19.95 8.18
CA GLU A 70 13.83 -20.75 7.73
C GLU A 70 14.90 -20.92 8.82
#